data_AF-A0A522EGH4-F1
#
_entry.id   AF-A0A522EGH4-F1
#
_cell.length_a   1.000
_cell.length_b   1.000
_cell.length_c   1.000
_cell.angle_alpha   90.00
_cell.angle_beta   90.00
_cell.angle_gamma   90.00
#
_symmetry.space_group_name_H-M   'P 1'
#
loop_
_entity.id
_entity.type
_entity.pdbx_description
1 polymer ?
#
loop_
_entity_poly.entity_id
_entity_poly.type
_entity_poly.pdbx_seq_one_letter_code
_entity_poly.pdbx_strand_id
1 'polypeptide(L)'
;MPDALSKSFAVVVHHYRSPRDYAVSVERTGEMLLKNIGLFTDGFAGEARLLMGLFATEAQAWALANQLKRSRTMLHALLQTPKHPTRPERLTSTD
;
A
#
# COMPACT_ATOMS: atom_id res chain seq x y z
N MET A 1 6.73 -16.26 23.56
CA MET A 1 6.28 -15.83 22.22
C MET A 1 4.97 -15.04 22.17
N PRO A 2 3.92 -15.29 23.00
CA PRO A 2 2.66 -14.52 22.93
C PRO A 2 2.83 -13.01 23.15
N ASP A 3 3.78 -12.64 24.01
CA ASP A 3 3.96 -11.26 24.47
C ASP A 3 4.63 -10.31 23.44
N ALA A 4 5.34 -10.86 22.45
CA ALA A 4 5.95 -10.07 21.39
C ALA A 4 4.91 -9.67 20.33
N LEU A 5 4.01 -10.60 19.98
CA LEU A 5 2.95 -10.34 19.01
C LEU A 5 1.88 -9.40 19.58
N SER A 6 1.56 -9.50 20.87
CA SER A 6 0.63 -8.57 21.53
C SER A 6 1.13 -7.11 21.53
N LYS A 7 2.46 -6.90 21.57
CA LYS A 7 3.08 -5.57 21.61
C LYS A 7 3.47 -5.02 20.24
N SER A 8 3.51 -5.86 19.22
CA SER A 8 3.89 -5.48 17.85
C SER A 8 2.74 -4.83 17.06
N PHE A 9 3.13 -4.18 15.96
CA PHE A 9 2.24 -3.51 15.03
C PHE A 9 2.37 -4.10 13.64
N ALA A 10 1.26 -4.14 12.91
CA ALA A 10 1.17 -4.65 11.55
C ALA A 10 0.78 -3.53 10.59
N VAL A 11 1.42 -3.48 9.43
CA VAL A 11 0.93 -2.66 8.31
C VAL A 11 0.06 -3.54 7.44
N VAL A 12 -1.20 -3.15 7.27
CA VAL A 12 -2.19 -3.92 6.53
C VAL A 12 -2.66 -3.12 5.33
N VAL A 13 -2.59 -3.72 4.16
CA VAL A 13 -3.17 -3.21 2.92
C VAL A 13 -4.55 -3.83 2.75
N HIS A 14 -5.56 -2.99 2.51
CA HIS A 14 -6.95 -3.43 2.31
C HIS A 14 -7.38 -3.11 0.88
N HIS A 15 -8.23 -3.98 0.33
CA HIS A 15 -8.88 -3.79 -0.96
C HIS A 15 -7.89 -3.50 -2.10
N TYR A 16 -6.76 -4.22 -2.13
CA TYR A 16 -5.77 -4.03 -3.19
C TYR A 16 -6.38 -4.38 -4.56
N ARG A 17 -6.50 -3.37 -5.42
CA ARG A 17 -6.93 -3.54 -6.82
C ARG A 17 -5.79 -3.25 -7.80
N SER A 18 -4.92 -2.31 -7.46
CA SER A 18 -3.75 -1.95 -8.25
C SER A 18 -2.74 -1.13 -7.42
N PRO A 19 -1.51 -0.87 -7.91
CA PRO A 19 -0.55 -0.02 -7.22
C PRO A 19 -1.00 1.43 -6.95
N ARG A 20 -2.08 1.91 -7.58
CA ARG A 20 -2.68 3.22 -7.33
C ARG A 20 -3.96 3.16 -6.49
N ASP A 21 -4.50 1.97 -6.26
CA ASP A 21 -5.82 1.76 -5.65
C ASP A 21 -5.75 0.65 -4.59
N TYR A 22 -5.54 1.11 -3.36
CA TYR A 22 -5.58 0.33 -2.13
C TYR A 22 -5.68 1.26 -0.92
N ALA A 23 -6.16 0.75 0.22
CA ALA A 23 -6.11 1.42 1.51
C ALA A 23 -5.00 0.83 2.40
N VAL A 24 -4.49 1.62 3.35
CA VAL A 24 -3.46 1.19 4.30
C VAL A 24 -3.85 1.60 5.71
N SER A 25 -3.77 0.64 6.64
CA SER A 25 -3.87 0.88 8.08
C SER A 25 -2.61 0.39 8.80
N VAL A 26 -2.45 0.88 10.03
CA VAL A 26 -1.57 0.30 11.04
C VAL A 26 -2.48 -0.30 12.11
N GLU A 27 -2.25 -1.56 12.47
CA GLU A 27 -3.07 -2.29 13.43
C GLU A 27 -2.17 -2.96 14.48
N ARG A 28 -2.70 -3.23 15.67
CA ARG A 28 -2.01 -4.12 16.62
C ARG A 28 -1.97 -5.52 16.01
N THR A 29 -0.81 -6.18 16.04
CA THR A 29 -0.67 -7.50 15.42
C THR A 29 -1.63 -8.52 16.01
N GLY A 30 -1.89 -8.48 17.33
CA GLY A 30 -2.89 -9.34 17.96
C GLY A 30 -4.30 -9.16 17.37
N GLU A 31 -4.75 -7.92 17.17
CA GLU A 31 -6.05 -7.63 16.56
C GLU A 31 -6.09 -8.07 15.10
N MET A 32 -5.01 -7.83 14.35
CA MET A 32 -4.88 -8.26 12.96
C MET A 32 -4.96 -9.80 12.84
N LEU A 33 -4.28 -10.53 13.73
CA LEU A 33 -4.32 -11.99 13.75
C LEU A 33 -5.74 -12.51 14.02
N LEU A 34 -6.45 -11.91 14.96
CA LEU A 34 -7.84 -12.29 15.25
C LEU A 34 -8.76 -12.05 14.05
N LYS A 35 -8.64 -10.89 13.37
CA LYS A 35 -9.43 -10.56 12.18
C LYS A 35 -9.12 -11.45 10.97
N ASN A 36 -7.96 -12.09 10.95
CA ASN A 36 -7.48 -12.89 9.81
C ASN A 36 -7.17 -14.33 10.23
N ILE A 37 -7.78 -14.84 11.31
CA ILE A 37 -7.42 -16.17 11.83
C ILE A 37 -7.58 -17.26 10.77
N GLY A 38 -8.65 -17.21 9.98
CA GLY A 38 -8.90 -18.14 8.86
C GLY A 38 -7.84 -18.12 7.76
N LEU A 39 -7.13 -16.99 7.56
CA LEU A 39 -6.02 -16.92 6.63
C LEU A 39 -4.84 -17.75 7.15
N PHE A 40 -4.57 -17.66 8.45
CA PHE A 40 -3.44 -18.34 9.07
C PHE A 40 -3.72 -19.80 9.43
N THR A 41 -4.98 -20.17 9.68
CA THR A 41 -5.39 -21.54 10.01
C THR A 41 -5.76 -22.35 8.78
N ASP A 42 -6.59 -21.79 7.91
CA ASP A 42 -7.27 -22.52 6.83
C ASP A 42 -6.80 -22.10 5.44
N GLY A 43 -5.82 -21.18 5.37
CA GLY A 43 -5.34 -20.61 4.10
C GLY A 43 -6.37 -19.74 3.38
N PHE A 44 -7.45 -19.36 4.07
CA PHE A 44 -8.58 -18.63 3.48
C PHE A 44 -8.61 -17.17 3.92
N ALA A 45 -8.38 -16.24 3.00
CA ALA A 45 -8.55 -14.82 3.23
C ALA A 45 -10.02 -14.42 3.05
N GLY A 46 -10.79 -14.36 4.15
CA GLY A 46 -12.18 -13.90 4.12
C GLY A 46 -12.35 -12.43 3.69
N GLU A 47 -11.31 -11.63 3.83
CA GLU A 47 -11.23 -10.25 3.33
C GLU A 47 -9.97 -10.06 2.49
N ALA A 48 -10.01 -9.14 1.52
CA ALA A 48 -8.86 -8.76 0.70
C ALA A 48 -7.86 -7.91 1.49
N ARG A 49 -7.19 -8.55 2.46
CA ARG A 49 -6.19 -7.98 3.36
C ARG A 49 -4.82 -8.59 3.09
N LEU A 50 -3.83 -7.74 2.89
CA LEU A 50 -2.44 -8.14 2.70
C LEU A 50 -1.60 -7.60 3.85
N LEU A 51 -0.98 -8.51 4.61
CA LEU A 51 -0.02 -8.17 5.64
C LEU A 51 1.32 -7.80 4.99
N MET A 52 1.74 -6.55 5.17
CA MET A 52 2.97 -6.04 4.54
C MET A 52 4.19 -6.13 5.43
N GLY A 53 4.02 -6.20 6.75
CA GLY A 53 5.12 -6.29 7.70
C GLY A 53 4.69 -6.19 9.15
N LEU A 54 5.57 -6.67 10.03
CA LEU A 54 5.44 -6.61 11.49
C LEU A 54 6.54 -5.73 12.07
N PHE A 55 6.18 -4.87 13.01
CA PHE A 55 7.04 -3.82 13.56
C PHE A 55 7.01 -3.85 15.08
N ALA A 56 8.17 -3.58 15.69
CA ALA A 56 8.29 -3.50 17.13
C ALA A 56 7.63 -2.23 17.69
N THR A 57 7.60 -1.14 16.90
CA THR A 57 7.03 0.15 17.31
C THR A 57 6.00 0.67 16.32
N GLU A 58 5.03 1.42 16.84
CA GLU A 58 3.98 2.03 16.02
C GLU A 58 4.55 3.03 15.01
N ALA A 59 5.57 3.78 15.42
CA ALA A 59 6.22 4.78 14.58
C ALA A 59 6.86 4.16 13.33
N GLN A 60 7.48 2.98 13.46
CA GLN A 60 8.04 2.25 12.32
C GLN A 60 6.95 1.75 11.37
N ALA A 61 5.86 1.21 11.92
CA ALA A 61 4.70 0.80 11.11
C ALA A 61 4.09 1.99 10.34
N TRP A 62 3.92 3.14 11.01
CA TRP A 62 3.44 4.35 10.36
C TRP A 62 4.40 4.90 9.31
N ALA A 63 5.71 4.77 9.51
CA ALA A 63 6.70 5.18 8.52
C ALA A 63 6.50 4.42 7.19
N LEU A 64 6.35 3.09 7.25
CA LEU A 64 6.05 2.28 6.06
C LEU A 64 4.66 2.61 5.49
N ALA A 65 3.63 2.70 6.33
CA ALA A 65 2.28 3.01 5.87
C ALA A 65 2.21 4.35 5.12
N ASN A 66 2.93 5.37 5.62
CA ASN A 66 3.02 6.67 4.98
C ASN A 66 3.86 6.62 3.69
N GLN A 67 4.93 5.82 3.65
CA GLN A 67 5.67 5.58 2.41
C GLN A 67 4.77 4.96 1.35
N LEU A 68 4.00 3.92 1.69
CA LEU A 68 3.03 3.31 0.77
C LEU A 68 1.99 4.33 0.29
N LYS A 69 1.43 5.16 1.18
CA LYS A 69 0.49 6.21 0.79
C LYS A 69 1.11 7.21 -0.20
N ARG A 70 2.35 7.65 0.04
CA ARG A 70 3.08 8.56 -0.87
C ARG A 70 3.35 7.91 -2.22
N SER A 71 3.83 6.67 -2.24
CA SER A 71 4.08 5.91 -3.47
C SER A 71 2.81 5.75 -4.31
N ARG A 72 1.68 5.44 -3.66
CA ARG A 72 0.36 5.39 -4.32
C ARG A 72 -0.01 6.72 -4.97
N THR A 73 0.12 7.83 -4.25
CA THR A 73 -0.17 9.17 -4.78
C THR A 73 0.74 9.54 -5.95
N MET A 74 2.04 9.23 -5.84
CA MET A 74 3.01 9.47 -6.90
C MET A 74 2.70 8.66 -8.17
N LEU A 75 2.41 7.37 -8.03
CA LEU A 75 2.04 6.50 -9.16
C LEU A 75 0.74 6.99 -9.81
N HIS A 76 -0.23 7.42 -9.01
CA HIS A 76 -1.46 8.00 -9.53
C HIS A 76 -1.18 9.24 -10.40
N ALA A 77 -0.33 10.17 -9.94
CA ALA A 77 0.05 11.35 -10.70
C ALA A 77 0.81 11.00 -11.99
N LEU A 78 1.77 10.08 -11.93
CA LEU A 78 2.55 9.65 -13.10
C LEU A 78 1.67 9.01 -14.19
N LEU A 79 0.68 8.21 -13.79
CA LEU A 79 -0.24 7.56 -14.73
C LEU A 79 -1.30 8.51 -15.30
N GLN A 80 -1.56 9.64 -14.64
CA GLN A 80 -2.47 10.69 -15.13
C GLN A 80 -1.77 11.73 -16.00
N THR A 81 -0.44 11.79 -16.01
CA THR A 81 0.30 12.75 -16.82
C THR A 81 0.18 12.35 -18.30
N PRO A 82 -0.37 13.19 -19.19
CA PRO A 82 -0.48 12.88 -20.61
C PRO A 82 0.90 12.64 -21.23
N LYS A 83 1.06 11.55 -21.99
CA LYS A 83 2.32 11.16 -22.64
C LYS A 83 2.80 12.04 -23.81
N HIS A 84 2.23 13.23 -24.02
CA HIS A 84 2.61 14.07 -25.15
C HIS A 84 3.19 15.42 -24.70
N PRO A 85 4.52 15.62 -24.75
CA PRO A 85 5.03 16.92 -25.10
C PRO A 85 4.55 17.20 -26.54
N THR A 86 3.75 18.24 -26.69
CA THR A 86 3.35 18.80 -27.99
C THR A 86 4.64 19.05 -28.77
N ARG A 87 4.92 18.24 -29.79
CA ARG A 87 6.02 18.47 -30.72
C ARG A 87 5.72 19.79 -31.43
N PRO A 88 6.55 20.84 -31.34
CA PRO A 88 6.34 22.02 -32.15
C PRO A 88 6.47 21.60 -33.62
N GLU A 89 5.39 21.76 -34.38
CA GLU A 89 5.42 21.63 -35.83
C GLU A 89 6.48 22.60 -36.35
N ARG A 90 7.52 22.07 -37.00
CA ARG A 90 8.45 22.89 -37.76
C ARG A 90 7.63 23.57 -38.86
N LEU A 91 7.43 24.87 -38.73
CA LEU A 91 7.10 25.74 -39.84
C LEU A 91 8.27 25.68 -40.84
N THR A 92 8.23 24.73 -41.77
CA THR A 92 9.01 24.84 -43.01
C THR A 92 8.24 25.78 -43.91
N SER A 93 8.59 27.07 -43.83
CA SER A 93 8.30 28.01 -44.91
C SER A 93 9.11 27.55 -46.12
N THR A 94 8.42 27.09 -47.16
CA THR A 94 8.98 26.89 -48.50
C THR A 94 9.31 28.24 -49.12
N ASP A 95 10.47 28.29 -49.79
CA ASP A 95 10.94 29.37 -50.66
C ASP A 95 9.92 29.75 -51.76
#